data_AF-A0A7C3RYJ5-F1
#
_entry.id   AF-A0A7C3RYJ5-F1
#
_cell.length_a   1.000
_cell.length_b   1.000
_cell.length_c   1.000
_cell.angle_alpha   90.00
_cell.angle_beta   90.00
_cell.angle_gamma   90.00
#
_symmetry.space_group_name_H-M   'P 1'
#
loop_
_entity.id
_entity.type
_entity.pdbx_description
1 polymer ?
#
loop_
_entity_poly.entity_id
_entity_poly.type
_entity_poly.pdbx_seq_one_letter_code
_entity_poly.pdbx_strand_id
1 'polypeptide(L)' 'VEGKLEKFYREVCLLEQAWVRDPNRTVSDLIGEYVGKLGEKIEIRRFVRFQLGETADSKNDGTNP' A
#
# COMPACT_ATOMS: atom_id res chain seq x y z
N VAL A 1 -4.48 -14.98 15.10
CA VAL A 1 -5.07 -13.63 14.87
C VAL A 1 -3.99 -12.65 14.46
N GLU A 2 -2.88 -12.59 15.21
CA GLU A 2 -1.70 -11.76 14.94
C GLU A 2 -1.15 -11.86 13.51
N GLY A 3 -0.84 -13.05 12.99
CA GLY A 3 -0.31 -13.19 11.61
C GLY A 3 -1.26 -12.73 10.50
N LYS A 4 -2.59 -12.73 10.73
CA LYS A 4 -3.56 -12.17 9.77
C LYS A 4 -3.51 -10.64 9.77
N LEU A 5 -3.29 -10.04 10.93
CA LEU A 5 -3.17 -8.60 11.09
C LEU A 5 -1.85 -8.10 10.47
N GLU A 6 -0.75 -8.81 10.70
CA GLU A 6 0.53 -8.50 10.07
C GLU A 6 0.44 -8.56 8.53
N LYS A 7 -0.20 -9.60 7.99
CA LYS A 7 -0.45 -9.71 6.55
C LYS A 7 -1.26 -8.53 6.03
N PHE A 8 -2.32 -8.14 6.73
CA PHE A 8 -3.15 -6.99 6.35
C PHE A 8 -2.32 -5.70 6.24
N TYR A 9 -1.45 -5.42 7.22
CA TYR A 9 -0.58 -4.24 7.17
C TYR A 9 0.33 -4.26 5.95
N ARG A 10 0.97 -5.39 5.65
CA ARG A 10 1.85 -5.53 4.47
C ARG A 10 1.12 -5.37 3.14
N GLU A 11 -0.16 -5.70 3.07
CA GLU A 11 -0.95 -5.59 1.83
C GLU A 11 -1.60 -4.21 1.66
N VAL A 12 -1.99 -3.54 2.75
CA VAL A 12 -2.84 -2.34 2.70
C VAL A 12 -2.10 -1.05 3.05
N CYS A 13 -1.11 -1.10 3.95
CA CYS A 13 -0.41 0.09 4.40
C CYS A 13 0.81 0.37 3.53
N LEU A 14 0.79 1.49 2.79
CA LEU A 14 1.85 1.86 1.84
C LEU A 14 3.28 1.76 2.42
N LEU A 15 3.49 2.15 3.66
CA LEU A 15 4.82 2.14 4.29
C LEU A 15 5.34 0.72 4.57
N GLU A 16 4.43 -0.23 4.84
CA GLU A 16 4.73 -1.63 5.17
C GLU A 16 4.76 -2.53 3.91
N GLN A 17 4.32 -2.00 2.77
CA GLN A 17 4.35 -2.71 1.50
C GLN A 17 5.79 -2.91 1.02
N ALA A 18 6.03 -4.08 0.42
CA ALA A 18 7.26 -4.38 -0.28
C ALA A 18 7.42 -3.45 -1.50
N TRP A 19 8.62 -2.95 -1.73
CA TRP A 19 8.89 -2.02 -2.83
C TRP A 19 8.89 -2.77 -4.17
N VAL A 20 8.17 -2.21 -5.15
CA VAL A 20 7.93 -2.85 -6.46
C VAL A 20 9.23 -3.22 -7.21
N ARG A 21 10.33 -2.49 -6.98
CA ARG A 21 11.62 -2.74 -7.66
C ARG A 21 12.55 -3.68 -6.88
N ASP A 22 12.41 -3.76 -5.57
CA ASP A 22 13.16 -4.68 -4.71
C ASP A 22 12.25 -5.13 -3.56
N PRO A 23 11.61 -6.30 -3.70
CA PRO A 23 10.65 -6.82 -2.71
C PRO A 23 11.27 -7.17 -1.35
N ASN A 24 12.60 -7.18 -1.23
CA ASN A 24 13.28 -7.43 0.05
C ASN A 24 13.22 -6.23 0.99
N ARG A 25 12.74 -5.08 0.51
CA ARG A 25 12.70 -3.81 1.23
C ARG A 25 11.29 -3.26 1.25
N THR A 26 10.91 -2.62 2.35
CA THR A 26 9.64 -1.89 2.45
C THR A 26 9.79 -0.47 1.91
N VAL A 27 8.66 0.20 1.65
CA VAL A 27 8.66 1.62 1.31
C VAL A 27 9.20 2.47 2.46
N SER A 28 8.97 2.08 3.71
CA SER A 28 9.55 2.73 4.89
C SER A 28 11.09 2.68 4.88
N ASP A 29 11.67 1.51 4.58
CA ASP A 29 13.13 1.34 4.47
C ASP A 29 13.72 2.20 3.34
N LEU A 30 12.99 2.34 2.24
CA LEU A 30 13.37 3.19 1.13
C LEU A 30 13.41 4.66 1.57
N ILE A 31 12.36 5.15 2.23
CA ILE A 31 12.30 6.52 2.75
C ILE A 31 13.46 6.77 3.72
N GLY A 32 13.71 5.85 4.66
CA GLY A 32 14.81 5.97 5.62
C GLY A 32 16.18 6.08 4.97
N GLU A 33 16.44 5.31 3.90
CA GLU A 33 17.68 5.41 3.13
C GLU A 33 17.85 6.80 2.50
N TYR A 34 16.79 7.34 1.89
CA TYR A 34 16.86 8.66 1.26
C TYR A 34 16.96 9.81 2.28
N VAL A 35 16.31 9.69 3.44
CA VAL A 35 16.50 10.63 4.56
C VAL A 35 17.97 10.64 4.99
N GLY A 36 18.59 9.48 5.14
CA GLY A 36 20.02 9.38 5.50
C GLY A 36 20.96 9.96 4.44
N LYS A 37 20.64 9.80 3.14
CA LYS A 37 21.43 10.33 2.03
C LYS A 37 21.30 11.84 1.84
N LEU A 38 20.10 12.38 2.03
CA LEU A 38 19.79 13.79 1.76
C LEU A 38 19.95 14.67 3.00
N GLY A 39 19.88 14.09 4.20
CA GLY A 39 19.93 14.84 5.47
C GLY A 39 18.65 15.62 5.78
N GLU A 40 17.58 15.39 5.00
CA GLU A 40 16.28 16.06 5.15
C GLU A 40 15.19 15.05 5.50
N LYS A 41 14.18 15.50 6.25
CA LYS A 41 13.02 14.67 6.59
C LYS A 41 12.13 14.49 5.36
N ILE A 42 11.90 13.24 4.97
CA ILE A 42 10.99 12.85 3.89
C ILE A 42 9.79 12.15 4.50
N GLU A 43 8.59 12.57 4.11
CA GLU A 43 7.34 11.96 4.57
C GLU A 43 6.31 11.93 3.44
N ILE A 44 5.57 10.82 3.33
CA ILE A 44 4.42 10.73 2.43
C ILE A 44 3.19 11.26 3.19
N ARG A 45 2.73 12.46 2.82
CA ARG A 45 1.58 13.08 3.50
C ARG A 45 0.25 12.48 3.08
N ARG A 46 0.02 12.37 1.78
CA ARG A 46 -1.23 11.90 1.17
C ARG A 46 -0.92 11.29 -0.19
N PHE A 47 -1.67 10.26 -0.56
CA PHE A 47 -1.65 9.69 -1.90
C PHE A 47 -3.08 9.31 -2.31
N VAL A 48 -3.29 9.18 -3.61
CA VAL A 48 -4.54 8.67 -4.19
C VAL A 48 -4.17 7.74 -5.33
N ARG A 49 -4.88 6.62 -5.45
CA ARG A 49 -4.76 5.66 -6.54
C ARG A 49 -6.08 5.68 -7.30
N PHE A 50 -6.03 6.06 -8.57
CA PHE A 50 -7.17 5.94 -9.47
C PHE A 50 -7.01 4.68 -10.31
N GLN A 51 -8.07 3.88 -10.42
CA GLN A 51 -8.14 2.77 -11.34
C GLN A 51 -9.41 2.89 -12.20
N LEU A 52 -9.25 2.80 -13.52
CA LEU A 52 -10.39 2.84 -14.44
C LEU A 52 -11.25 1.58 -14.25
N GLY A 53 -12.56 1.74 -14.11
CA GLY A 53 -13.50 0.65 -13.82
C GLY A 53 -13.66 0.31 -12.33
N GLU A 54 -13.06 1.09 -11.43
CA GLU A 54 -13.30 0.98 -9.99
C GLU A 54 -14.64 1.67 -9.64
N THR A 55 -15.75 1.02 -10.00
CA THR A 55 -17.10 1.49 -9.66
C THR A 55 -17.49 1.07 -8.25
N ALA A 56 -17.98 2.04 -7.47
CA ALA A 56 -18.78 1.76 -6.29
C ALA A 56 -20.00 0.91 -6.69
N ASP A 57 -20.20 -0.21 -5.99
CA ASP A 57 -21.41 -1.06 -6.01
C ASP A 57 -21.92 -1.54 -7.37
N SER A 58 -21.37 -2.65 -7.86
CA SER A 58 -22.22 -3.62 -8.59
C SER A 58 -22.96 -4.49 -7.57
N LYS A 59 -24.06 -3.98 -7.00
CA LYS A 59 -25.13 -4.86 -6.55
C LYS A 59 -25.68 -5.53 -7.81
N ASN A 60 -25.19 -6.72 -8.14
CA ASN A 60 -25.90 -7.64 -9.02
C ASN A 60 -27.03 -8.27 -8.18
N ASP A 61 -28.11 -7.51 -8.02
CA ASP A 61 -29.45 -8.07 -7.86
C ASP A 61 -29.84 -8.65 -9.23
N GLY A 62 -29.72 -9.96 -9.34
CA GLY A 62 -29.99 -10.71 -10.55
C GLY A 62 -30.15 -12.18 -10.18
N THR A 63 -31.39 -12.57 -9.92
CA THR A 63 -31.86 -13.92 -9.66
C THR A 63 -31.18 -14.98 -10.52
N ASN A 64 -30.64 -15.99 -9.84
CA ASN A 64 -30.31 -17.30 -10.37
C ASN A 64 -31.52 -17.94 -11.08
N PRO A 65 -31.36 -18.51 -12.28
CA PRO A 65 -31.91 -19.82 -12.60
C PRO A 65 -30.90 -20.92 -12.27
#